data_AF-A0A1I4VUB5-F1
#
_entry.id   AF-A0A1I4VUB5-F1
#
_cell.length_a   1.000
_cell.length_b   1.000
_cell.length_c   1.000
_cell.angle_alpha   90.00
_cell.angle_beta   90.00
_cell.angle_gamma   90.00
#
_symmetry.space_group_name_H-M   'P 1'
#
loop_
_entity.id
_entity.type
_entity.pdbx_description
1 polymer ?
#
loop_
_entity_poly.entity_id
_entity_poly.type
_entity_poly.pdbx_seq_one_letter_code
_entity_poly.pdbx_strand_id
1 'polypeptide(L)'
;MALYNSLSLFLQVLINLVLLSGLILFMMNGIREKFLLILFFLGEAALELSDLIGRLMQLTSYNVYNYSLSQFLSLLALTEIYNAYFYKISPRIRVSIYASALILLTFNILYHQSIEALTFYSNIIPNIVICSFGGLYFLQVIRKAKTDTTLFIVNVAVFLFFSIETVISTTFNFLINNHMEWVAPVWLFRGVLLLCFYLAIVNLGCRTGKIRIWQ
;
A
#
# COMPACT_ATOMS: atom_id res chain seq x y z
N MET A 1 -17.41 15.42 -14.55
CA MET A 1 -17.62 15.21 -13.09
C MET A 1 -18.40 13.95 -12.77
N ALA A 2 -19.60 13.73 -13.35
CA ALA A 2 -20.40 12.52 -13.09
C ALA A 2 -19.69 11.20 -13.45
N LEU A 3 -19.11 11.11 -14.66
CA LEU A 3 -18.37 9.91 -15.11
C LEU A 3 -17.19 9.56 -14.18
N TYR A 4 -16.41 10.56 -13.78
CA TYR A 4 -15.30 10.40 -12.83
C TYR A 4 -15.79 9.87 -11.48
N ASN A 5 -16.84 10.48 -10.92
CA ASN A 5 -17.39 10.06 -9.63
C ASN A 5 -17.91 8.61 -9.70
N SER A 6 -18.58 8.22 -10.78
CA SER A 6 -19.04 6.85 -11.00
C SER A 6 -17.89 5.86 -11.13
N LEU A 7 -16.86 6.18 -11.93
CA LEU A 7 -15.67 5.32 -12.09
C LEU A 7 -14.90 5.17 -10.78
N SER A 8 -14.68 6.27 -10.06
CA SER A 8 -13.99 6.27 -8.77
C SER A 8 -14.76 5.45 -7.73
N LEU A 9 -16.08 5.57 -7.68
CA LEU A 9 -16.91 4.77 -6.77
C LEU A 9 -16.88 3.28 -7.14
N PHE A 10 -17.00 2.96 -8.44
CA PHE A 10 -16.90 1.59 -8.93
C PHE A 10 -15.57 0.94 -8.56
N LEU A 11 -14.47 1.67 -8.74
CA LEU A 11 -13.13 1.20 -8.41
C LEU A 11 -12.96 0.95 -6.90
N GLN A 12 -13.49 1.84 -6.07
CA GLN A 12 -13.45 1.70 -4.61
C GLN A 12 -14.26 0.51 -4.11
N VAL A 13 -15.43 0.26 -4.70
CA VAL A 13 -16.22 -0.95 -4.42
C VAL A 13 -15.45 -2.20 -4.85
N LEU A 14 -14.84 -2.17 -6.03
CA LEU A 14 -14.05 -3.30 -6.55
C LEU A 14 -12.83 -3.61 -5.67
N ILE A 15 -12.12 -2.60 -5.18
CA ILE A 15 -11.00 -2.73 -4.23
C ILE A 15 -11.48 -3.43 -2.95
N ASN A 16 -12.58 -2.95 -2.35
CA ASN A 16 -13.15 -3.56 -1.15
C ASN A 16 -13.56 -5.02 -1.39
N LEU A 17 -14.15 -5.34 -2.55
CA LEU A 17 -14.48 -6.73 -2.93
C LEU A 17 -13.22 -7.61 -3.05
N VAL A 18 -12.15 -7.11 -3.66
CA VAL A 18 -10.87 -7.83 -3.75
C VAL A 18 -10.30 -8.09 -2.35
N LEU A 19 -10.29 -7.09 -1.46
CA LEU A 19 -9.81 -7.25 -0.10
C LEU A 19 -10.63 -8.29 0.69
N LEU A 20 -11.96 -8.22 0.62
CA LEU A 20 -12.83 -9.19 1.30
C LEU A 20 -12.67 -10.61 0.72
N SER A 21 -12.62 -10.74 -0.60
CA SER A 21 -12.40 -12.06 -1.23
C SER A 21 -11.02 -12.63 -0.88
N GLY A 22 -9.98 -11.80 -0.82
CA GLY A 22 -8.65 -12.19 -0.36
C GLY A 22 -8.64 -12.69 1.08
N LEU A 23 -9.33 -11.99 1.99
CA LEU A 23 -9.50 -12.41 3.39
C LEU A 23 -10.18 -13.77 3.49
N ILE A 24 -11.31 -13.96 2.79
CA ILE A 24 -12.04 -15.23 2.77
C ILE A 24 -11.12 -16.36 2.27
N LEU A 25 -10.40 -16.13 1.16
CA LEU A 25 -9.47 -17.11 0.59
C LEU A 25 -8.33 -17.46 1.54
N PHE A 26 -7.81 -16.50 2.31
CA PHE A 26 -6.73 -16.76 3.27
C PHE A 26 -7.22 -17.51 4.51
N MET A 27 -8.43 -17.21 5.00
CA MET A 27 -9.03 -17.93 6.12
C MET A 27 -9.34 -19.39 5.76
N MET A 28 -9.83 -19.66 4.55
CA MET A 28 -10.17 -21.01 4.10
C MET A 28 -8.95 -21.91 3.89
N ASN A 29 -7.79 -21.34 3.52
CA ASN A 29 -6.61 -22.10 3.08
C ASN A 29 -5.49 -22.15 4.12
N GLY A 30 -5.81 -21.98 5.42
CA GLY A 30 -4.86 -22.12 6.52
C GLY A 30 -4.35 -20.79 7.09
N ILE A 31 -4.87 -20.43 8.28
CA ILE A 31 -4.61 -19.17 8.96
C ILE A 31 -3.15 -19.00 9.39
N ARG A 32 -2.50 -20.09 9.84
CA ARG A 32 -1.17 -20.01 10.48
C ARG A 32 -0.06 -19.60 9.52
N GLU A 33 -0.09 -20.11 8.29
CA GLU A 33 0.94 -19.82 7.27
C GLU A 33 0.76 -18.44 6.62
N LYS A 34 -0.45 -17.87 6.73
CA LYS A 34 -0.86 -16.63 6.05
C LYS A 34 -1.23 -15.51 7.03
N PHE A 35 -0.94 -15.69 8.31
CA PHE A 35 -1.35 -14.77 9.38
C PHE A 35 -0.96 -13.32 9.08
N LEU A 36 0.26 -13.12 8.57
CA LEU A 36 0.78 -11.81 8.21
C LEU A 36 -0.01 -11.16 7.06
N LEU A 37 -0.36 -11.95 6.03
CA LEU A 37 -1.18 -11.48 4.91
C LEU A 37 -2.63 -11.20 5.33
N ILE A 38 -3.17 -12.00 6.27
CA ILE A 38 -4.49 -11.77 6.87
C ILE A 38 -4.49 -10.45 7.63
N LEU A 39 -3.48 -10.20 8.46
CA LEU A 39 -3.36 -8.96 9.24
C LEU A 39 -3.27 -7.74 8.31
N PHE A 40 -2.46 -7.83 7.25
CA PHE A 40 -2.36 -6.80 6.23
C PHE A 40 -3.70 -6.52 5.56
N PHE A 41 -4.37 -7.55 5.05
CA PHE A 41 -5.67 -7.39 4.39
C PHE A 41 -6.77 -6.89 5.32
N LEU A 42 -6.74 -7.28 6.59
CA LEU A 42 -7.74 -6.83 7.56
C LEU A 42 -7.57 -5.33 7.88
N GLY A 43 -6.33 -4.86 8.02
CA GLY A 43 -6.04 -3.44 8.19
C GLY A 43 -6.45 -2.61 6.98
N GLU A 44 -6.05 -3.04 5.78
CA GLU A 44 -6.40 -2.34 4.53
C GLU A 44 -7.91 -2.38 4.24
N ALA A 45 -8.58 -3.52 4.51
CA ALA A 45 -10.03 -3.62 4.35
C ALA A 45 -10.78 -2.69 5.31
N ALA A 46 -10.34 -2.57 6.57
CA ALA A 46 -10.97 -1.65 7.51
C ALA A 46 -10.85 -0.19 7.04
N LEU A 47 -9.68 0.19 6.52
CA LEU A 47 -9.43 1.54 6.01
C LEU A 47 -10.24 1.84 4.74
N GLU A 48 -10.17 0.98 3.74
CA GLU A 48 -10.88 1.14 2.47
C GLU A 48 -12.42 1.10 2.65
N LEU A 49 -12.91 0.29 3.58
CA LEU A 49 -14.35 0.24 3.91
C LEU A 49 -14.78 1.50 4.65
N SER A 50 -13.96 2.01 5.58
CA SER A 50 -14.26 3.26 6.27
C SER A 50 -14.30 4.47 5.31
N ASP A 51 -13.41 4.52 4.31
CA ASP A 51 -13.46 5.53 3.25
C ASP A 51 -14.73 5.40 2.39
N LEU A 52 -15.11 4.16 2.02
CA LEU A 52 -16.33 3.92 1.24
C LEU A 52 -17.59 4.33 2.00
N ILE A 53 -17.68 3.98 3.30
CA ILE A 53 -18.78 4.38 4.17
C ILE A 53 -18.82 5.91 4.30
N GLY A 54 -17.67 6.55 4.54
CA GLY A 54 -17.57 8.01 4.64
C GLY A 54 -18.08 8.71 3.38
N ARG A 55 -17.70 8.20 2.21
CA ARG A 55 -18.15 8.69 0.90
C ARG A 55 -19.66 8.50 0.69
N LEU A 56 -20.20 7.34 1.04
CA LEU A 56 -21.65 7.05 0.89
C LEU A 56 -22.50 7.89 1.84
N MET A 57 -22.00 8.15 3.06
CA MET A 57 -22.66 8.98 4.06
C MET A 57 -22.42 10.49 3.87
N GLN A 58 -21.67 10.89 2.82
CA GLN A 58 -21.29 12.28 2.56
C GLN A 58 -20.63 12.96 3.77
N LEU A 59 -19.87 12.20 4.57
CA LEU A 59 -19.15 12.74 5.72
C LEU A 59 -18.00 13.60 5.19
N THR A 60 -18.11 14.93 5.37
CA THR A 60 -17.13 15.93 4.92
C THR A 60 -15.86 15.99 5.78
N SER A 61 -15.72 15.10 6.76
CA SER A 61 -14.48 14.95 7.53
C SER A 61 -13.39 14.37 6.63
N TYR A 62 -12.44 15.23 6.26
CA TYR A 62 -11.29 14.89 5.42
C TYR A 62 -10.57 13.65 5.95
N ASN A 63 -10.46 12.66 5.07
CA ASN A 63 -9.98 11.30 5.37
C ASN A 63 -8.45 11.19 5.55
N VAL A 64 -7.81 12.27 5.99
CA VAL A 64 -6.36 12.45 6.07
C VAL A 64 -5.71 11.46 7.04
N TYR A 65 -6.38 11.20 8.16
CA TYR A 65 -5.90 10.27 9.18
C TYR A 65 -5.86 8.82 8.68
N ASN A 66 -6.87 8.41 7.91
CA ASN A 66 -6.89 7.08 7.31
C ASN A 66 -5.76 6.89 6.30
N TYR A 67 -5.38 7.95 5.58
CA TYR A 67 -4.24 7.91 4.67
C TYR A 67 -2.92 7.68 5.41
N SER A 68 -2.66 8.44 6.48
CA SER A 68 -1.47 8.25 7.32
C SER A 68 -1.43 6.88 8.00
N LEU A 69 -2.59 6.38 8.43
CA LEU A 69 -2.70 5.05 9.03
C LEU A 69 -2.46 3.93 8.00
N SER A 70 -3.01 4.06 6.78
CA SER A 70 -2.75 3.12 5.67
C SER A 70 -1.26 3.05 5.36
N GLN A 71 -0.59 4.20 5.24
CA GLN A 71 0.85 4.25 4.94
C GLN A 71 1.69 3.61 6.05
N PHE A 72 1.33 3.84 7.31
CA PHE A 72 1.96 3.18 8.45
C PHE A 72 1.78 1.66 8.40
N LEU A 73 0.55 1.19 8.23
CA LEU A 73 0.24 -0.24 8.15
C LEU A 73 0.94 -0.91 6.97
N SER A 74 0.89 -0.27 5.80
CA SER A 74 1.56 -0.74 4.58
C SER A 74 3.07 -0.87 4.78
N LEU A 75 3.74 0.10 5.40
CA LEU A 75 5.17 0.03 5.68
C LEU A 75 5.52 -1.12 6.63
N LEU A 76 4.77 -1.29 7.72
CA LEU A 76 5.00 -2.38 8.67
C LEU A 76 4.75 -3.74 8.03
N ALA A 77 3.61 -3.91 7.37
CA ALA A 77 3.22 -5.14 6.71
C ALA A 77 4.20 -5.52 5.62
N LEU A 78 4.57 -4.60 4.72
CA LEU A 78 5.51 -4.90 3.65
C LEU A 78 6.92 -5.19 4.18
N THR A 79 7.36 -4.54 5.26
CA THR A 79 8.63 -4.89 5.89
C THR A 79 8.64 -6.36 6.33
N GLU A 80 7.55 -6.84 6.93
CA GLU A 80 7.44 -8.23 7.36
C GLU A 80 7.20 -9.20 6.18
N ILE A 81 6.41 -8.82 5.15
CA ILE A 81 6.22 -9.61 3.92
C ILE A 81 7.57 -9.82 3.23
N TYR A 82 8.34 -8.76 3.03
CA TYR A 82 9.66 -8.86 2.40
C TYR A 82 10.62 -9.71 3.24
N ASN A 83 10.63 -9.51 4.56
CA ASN A 83 11.46 -10.29 5.46
C ASN A 83 11.10 -11.79 5.48
N ALA A 84 9.82 -12.13 5.34
CA ALA A 84 9.34 -13.51 5.36
C ALA A 84 9.51 -14.24 4.02
N TYR A 85 9.23 -13.56 2.89
CA TYR A 85 9.09 -14.22 1.59
C TYR A 85 10.18 -13.85 0.56
N PHE A 86 10.84 -12.70 0.68
CA PHE A 86 11.75 -12.19 -0.34
C PHE A 86 13.22 -12.34 0.06
N TYR A 87 13.60 -11.72 1.18
CA TYR A 87 14.95 -11.76 1.71
C TYR A 87 14.97 -11.36 3.18
N LYS A 88 15.93 -11.90 3.94
CA LYS A 88 16.04 -11.62 5.37
C LYS A 88 16.52 -10.18 5.62
N ILE A 89 15.71 -9.39 6.30
CA ILE A 89 16.06 -8.01 6.70
C ILE A 89 16.71 -8.09 8.09
N SER A 90 17.83 -7.39 8.27
CA SER A 90 18.52 -7.37 9.56
C SER A 90 17.62 -6.75 10.65
N PRO A 91 17.67 -7.26 11.90
CA PRO A 91 16.80 -6.79 12.97
C PRO A 91 17.03 -5.30 13.28
N ARG A 92 18.27 -4.81 13.13
CA ARG A 92 18.61 -3.39 13.33
C ARG A 92 17.85 -2.49 12.34
N ILE A 93 17.84 -2.86 11.06
CA ILE A 93 17.13 -2.10 10.02
C ILE A 93 15.62 -2.13 10.27
N ARG A 94 15.05 -3.29 10.64
CA ARG A 94 13.62 -3.40 10.99
C ARG A 94 13.23 -2.48 12.14
N VAL A 95 14.02 -2.47 13.22
CA VAL A 95 13.78 -1.57 14.36
C VAL A 95 13.84 -0.10 13.93
N SER A 96 14.82 0.28 13.09
CA SER A 96 14.89 1.64 12.55
C SER A 96 13.65 2.00 11.71
N ILE A 97 13.16 1.07 10.88
CA ILE A 97 11.93 1.27 10.10
C ILE A 97 10.74 1.45 11.03
N TYR A 98 10.56 0.60 12.03
CA TYR A 98 9.41 0.68 12.96
C TYR A 98 9.44 1.96 13.79
N ALA A 99 10.62 2.35 14.28
CA ALA A 99 10.80 3.62 14.97
C ALA A 99 10.44 4.80 14.04
N SER A 100 10.93 4.79 12.80
CA SER A 100 10.62 5.86 11.83
C SER A 100 9.13 5.92 11.50
N ALA A 101 8.47 4.78 11.34
CA ALA A 101 7.03 4.68 11.07
C ALA A 101 6.21 5.25 12.23
N LEU A 102 6.58 4.90 13.47
CA LEU A 102 5.91 5.39 14.67
C LEU A 102 6.08 6.90 14.87
N ILE A 103 7.29 7.42 14.64
CA ILE A 103 7.59 8.86 14.70
C ILE A 103 6.74 9.61 13.68
N LEU A 104 6.71 9.14 12.44
CA LEU A 104 5.92 9.76 11.37
C LEU A 104 4.43 9.72 11.68
N LEU A 105 3.89 8.58 12.14
CA LEU A 105 2.48 8.47 12.52
C LEU A 105 2.13 9.44 13.65
N THR A 106 2.96 9.48 14.70
CA THR A 106 2.77 10.37 15.85
C THR A 106 2.81 11.84 15.41
N PHE A 107 3.73 12.20 14.53
CA PHE A 107 3.81 13.54 13.97
C PHE A 107 2.55 13.90 13.15
N ASN A 108 2.10 13.02 12.26
CA ASN A 108 0.89 13.27 11.45
C ASN A 108 -0.39 13.37 12.30
N ILE A 109 -0.48 12.66 13.44
CA ILE A 109 -1.65 12.73 14.34
C ILE A 109 -1.60 13.98 15.23
N LEU A 110 -0.45 14.29 15.82
CA LEU A 110 -0.32 15.37 16.80
C LEU A 110 -0.17 16.75 16.16
N TYR A 111 0.36 16.82 14.94
CA TYR A 111 0.65 18.08 14.29
C TYR A 111 -0.58 18.60 13.54
N HIS A 112 -1.33 19.48 14.19
CA HIS A 112 -2.53 20.13 13.64
C HIS A 112 -2.12 21.29 12.71
N GLN A 113 -1.74 21.00 11.46
CA GLN A 113 -1.56 22.05 10.45
C GLN A 113 -2.87 22.37 9.73
N SER A 114 -2.92 23.59 9.19
CA SER A 114 -3.88 24.01 8.17
C SER A 114 -3.94 23.01 7.02
N ILE A 115 -5.17 22.68 6.61
CA ILE A 115 -5.54 21.68 5.60
C ILE A 115 -4.84 21.90 4.25
N GLU A 116 -4.36 23.12 3.98
CA GLU A 116 -3.67 23.50 2.75
C GLU A 116 -2.16 23.15 2.70
N ALA A 117 -1.54 22.81 3.84
CA ALA A 117 -0.09 22.60 3.94
C ALA A 117 0.32 21.20 4.46
N LEU A 118 -0.62 20.41 4.99
CA LEU A 118 -0.33 19.18 5.73
C LEU A 118 -0.49 17.90 4.89
N THR A 119 0.43 16.94 5.11
CA THR A 119 0.27 15.46 4.98
C THR A 119 0.34 14.74 3.62
N PHE A 120 1.10 15.23 2.62
CA PHE A 120 1.55 14.31 1.53
C PHE A 120 3.06 14.07 1.52
N TYR A 121 3.87 15.02 2.01
CA TYR A 121 5.32 14.84 2.05
C TYR A 121 5.79 13.78 3.06
N SER A 122 5.05 13.59 4.17
CA SER A 122 5.38 12.56 5.16
C SER A 122 5.27 11.15 4.58
N ASN A 123 4.41 10.94 3.58
CA ASN A 123 4.21 9.65 2.90
C ASN A 123 5.36 9.30 1.95
N ILE A 124 6.14 10.29 1.50
CA ILE A 124 7.30 10.09 0.64
C ILE A 124 8.32 9.16 1.32
N ILE A 125 8.55 9.34 2.62
CA ILE A 125 9.57 8.57 3.35
C ILE A 125 9.18 7.07 3.38
N PRO A 126 7.99 6.65 3.87
CA PRO A 126 7.52 5.27 3.77
C PRO A 126 7.59 4.71 2.34
N ASN A 127 7.14 5.47 1.35
CA ASN A 127 7.11 5.02 -0.04
C ASN A 127 8.52 4.75 -0.58
N ILE A 128 9.50 5.63 -0.29
CA ILE A 128 10.91 5.43 -0.69
C ILE A 128 11.50 4.20 -0.01
N VAL A 129 11.19 3.96 1.28
CA VAL A 129 11.65 2.77 1.99
C VAL A 129 11.11 1.50 1.33
N ILE A 130 9.82 1.47 1.01
CA ILE A 130 9.19 0.34 0.32
C ILE A 130 9.76 0.14 -1.09
N CYS A 131 9.95 1.23 -1.85
CA CYS A 131 10.61 1.17 -3.15
C CYS A 131 12.04 0.64 -3.06
N SER A 132 12.75 0.97 -1.98
CA SER A 132 14.11 0.46 -1.72
C SER A 132 14.10 -1.06 -1.53
N PHE A 133 13.06 -1.63 -0.90
CA PHE A 133 12.91 -3.09 -0.85
C PHE A 133 12.75 -3.70 -2.24
N GLY A 134 11.92 -3.08 -3.07
CA GLY A 134 11.71 -3.51 -4.45
C GLY A 134 13.00 -3.45 -5.29
N GLY A 135 13.75 -2.35 -5.17
CA GLY A 135 15.03 -2.16 -5.83
C GLY A 135 16.10 -3.16 -5.38
N LEU A 136 16.19 -3.42 -4.07
CA LEU A 136 17.11 -4.42 -3.50
C LEU A 136 16.77 -5.83 -4.00
N TYR A 137 15.49 -6.17 -4.11
CA TYR A 137 15.09 -7.45 -4.68
C TYR A 137 15.49 -7.57 -6.15
N PHE A 138 15.24 -6.54 -6.98
CA PHE A 138 15.70 -6.55 -8.38
C PHE A 138 17.21 -6.75 -8.52
N LEU A 139 18.01 -6.10 -7.66
CA LEU A 139 19.45 -6.31 -7.62
C LEU A 139 19.81 -7.78 -7.31
N GLN A 140 19.10 -8.41 -6.37
CA GLN A 140 19.31 -9.84 -6.06
C GLN A 140 18.94 -10.74 -7.22
N VAL A 141 17.84 -10.45 -7.94
CA VAL A 141 17.43 -11.19 -9.14
C VAL A 141 18.50 -11.10 -10.22
N ILE A 142 19.02 -9.90 -10.49
CA ILE A 142 20.09 -9.68 -11.48
C ILE A 142 21.36 -10.46 -11.08
N ARG A 143 21.73 -10.44 -9.79
CA ARG A 143 22.95 -11.10 -9.29
C ARG A 143 22.86 -12.62 -9.28
N LYS A 144 21.71 -13.19 -8.90
CA LYS A 144 21.55 -14.64 -8.72
C LYS A 144 20.95 -15.35 -9.94
N ALA A 145 20.42 -14.61 -10.92
CA ALA A 145 19.74 -15.11 -12.13
C ALA A 145 18.65 -16.18 -11.87
N LYS A 146 18.11 -16.22 -10.65
CA LYS A 146 17.04 -17.11 -10.23
C LYS A 146 15.88 -16.28 -9.74
N THR A 147 14.67 -16.60 -10.21
CA THR A 147 13.48 -15.84 -9.87
C THR A 147 12.29 -16.76 -9.77
N ASP A 148 11.52 -16.61 -8.69
CA ASP A 148 10.17 -17.12 -8.64
C ASP A 148 9.25 -16.09 -9.33
N THR A 149 8.51 -16.52 -10.35
CA THR A 149 7.62 -15.64 -11.13
C THR A 149 6.60 -14.93 -10.26
N THR A 150 6.09 -15.57 -9.20
CA THR A 150 5.11 -14.97 -8.30
C THR A 150 5.75 -13.87 -7.47
N LEU A 151 6.91 -14.13 -6.86
CA LEU A 151 7.63 -13.11 -6.10
C LEU A 151 8.02 -11.93 -7.00
N PHE A 152 8.43 -12.21 -8.24
CA PHE A 152 8.75 -11.15 -9.20
C PHE A 152 7.54 -10.26 -9.54
N ILE A 153 6.39 -10.85 -9.87
CA ILE A 153 5.16 -10.09 -10.17
C ILE A 153 4.75 -9.22 -8.98
N VAL A 154 4.79 -9.78 -7.76
CA VAL A 154 4.48 -9.04 -6.54
C VAL A 154 5.45 -7.87 -6.35
N ASN A 155 6.75 -8.11 -6.53
CA ASN A 155 7.75 -7.06 -6.41
C ASN A 155 7.53 -5.92 -7.41
N VAL A 156 7.19 -6.26 -8.66
CA VAL A 156 6.86 -5.27 -9.69
C VAL A 156 5.63 -4.46 -9.29
N ALA A 157 4.57 -5.11 -8.82
CA ALA A 157 3.35 -4.43 -8.39
C ALA A 157 3.61 -3.48 -7.19
N VAL A 158 4.34 -3.95 -6.17
CA VAL A 158 4.75 -3.13 -5.01
C VAL A 158 5.58 -1.94 -5.49
N PHE A 159 6.65 -2.19 -6.23
CA PHE A 159 7.57 -1.13 -6.67
C PHE A 159 6.87 -0.09 -7.55
N LEU A 160 6.00 -0.52 -8.47
CA LEU A 160 5.28 0.37 -9.37
C LEU A 160 4.23 1.19 -8.62
N PHE A 161 3.45 0.58 -7.71
CA PHE A 161 2.46 1.31 -6.91
C PHE A 161 3.13 2.38 -6.04
N PHE A 162 4.13 2.01 -5.24
CA PHE A 162 4.78 2.94 -4.30
C PHE A 162 5.66 4.00 -4.98
N SER A 163 6.20 3.72 -6.18
CA SER A 163 6.92 4.74 -6.95
C SER A 163 5.96 5.80 -7.50
N ILE A 164 4.82 5.40 -8.05
CA ILE A 164 3.79 6.35 -8.49
C ILE A 164 3.22 7.14 -7.31
N GLU A 165 2.96 6.50 -6.16
CA GLU A 165 2.58 7.19 -4.91
C GLU A 165 3.58 8.28 -4.50
N THR A 166 4.88 8.03 -4.66
CA THR A 166 5.92 9.01 -4.38
C THR A 166 5.84 10.20 -5.34
N VAL A 167 5.62 9.95 -6.64
CA VAL A 167 5.46 11.00 -7.65
C VAL A 167 4.19 11.82 -7.39
N ILE A 168 3.08 11.18 -7.04
CA ILE A 168 1.83 11.87 -6.71
C ILE A 168 2.03 12.73 -5.46
N SER A 169 2.62 12.16 -4.40
CA SER A 169 2.84 12.87 -3.13
C SER A 169 3.75 14.10 -3.28
N THR A 170 4.72 14.05 -4.19
CA THR A 170 5.62 15.20 -4.48
C THR A 170 4.96 16.27 -5.34
N THR A 171 4.06 15.89 -6.25
CA THR A 171 3.41 16.79 -7.21
C THR A 171 2.05 17.30 -6.73
N PHE A 172 1.52 16.78 -5.63
CA PHE A 172 0.15 17.04 -5.17
C PHE A 172 -0.16 18.54 -4.99
N ASN A 173 0.70 19.28 -4.31
CA ASN A 173 0.53 20.72 -4.12
C ASN A 173 0.60 21.51 -5.43
N PHE A 174 1.43 21.07 -6.37
CA PHE A 174 1.48 21.69 -7.70
C PHE A 174 0.20 21.41 -8.50
N LEU A 175 -0.33 20.19 -8.43
CA LEU A 175 -1.56 19.78 -9.10
C LEU A 175 -2.79 20.54 -8.56
N ILE A 176 -2.93 20.67 -7.24
CA ILE A 176 -4.05 21.40 -6.64
C ILE A 176 -3.99 22.90 -6.96
N ASN A 177 -2.81 23.51 -6.87
CA ASN A 177 -2.72 24.96 -7.01
C ASN A 177 -2.75 25.43 -8.48
N ASN A 178 -2.26 24.62 -9.42
CA ASN A 178 -2.10 25.06 -10.82
C ASN A 178 -2.91 24.24 -11.84
N HIS A 179 -3.27 22.98 -11.54
CA HIS A 179 -3.83 22.03 -12.52
C HIS A 179 -4.88 21.09 -11.92
N MET A 180 -5.92 21.65 -11.27
CA MET A 180 -7.01 20.90 -10.64
C MET A 180 -7.66 19.84 -11.54
N GLU A 181 -7.71 20.09 -12.85
CA GLU A 181 -8.28 19.16 -13.83
C GLU A 181 -7.51 17.84 -13.94
N TRP A 182 -6.20 17.84 -13.65
CA TRP A 182 -5.33 16.66 -13.71
C TRP A 182 -5.37 15.81 -12.43
N VAL A 183 -5.89 16.36 -11.33
CA VAL A 183 -6.01 15.65 -10.05
C VAL A 183 -6.87 14.40 -10.24
N ALA A 184 -8.07 14.55 -10.81
CA ALA A 184 -9.02 13.45 -10.99
C ALA A 184 -8.46 12.25 -11.82
N PRO A 185 -7.88 12.45 -13.02
CA PRO A 185 -7.22 11.37 -13.76
C PRO A 185 -6.10 10.66 -12.97
N VAL A 186 -5.27 11.42 -12.24
CA VAL A 186 -4.18 10.87 -11.44
C VAL A 186 -4.70 9.99 -10.30
N TRP A 187 -5.77 10.39 -9.62
CA TRP A 187 -6.41 9.58 -8.57
C TRP A 187 -7.06 8.31 -9.12
N LEU A 188 -7.69 8.36 -10.30
CA LEU A 188 -8.21 7.14 -10.94
C LEU A 188 -7.08 6.17 -11.30
N PHE A 189 -6.00 6.69 -11.89
CA PHE A 189 -4.83 5.87 -12.23
C PHE A 189 -4.22 5.21 -10.99
N ARG A 190 -4.03 5.98 -9.92
CA ARG A 190 -3.61 5.48 -8.60
C ARG A 190 -4.50 4.33 -8.11
N GLY A 191 -5.82 4.47 -8.18
CA GLY A 191 -6.74 3.42 -7.75
C GLY A 191 -6.64 2.13 -8.57
N VAL A 192 -6.37 2.23 -9.88
CA VAL A 192 -6.14 1.05 -10.73
C VAL A 192 -4.86 0.33 -10.29
N LEU A 193 -3.81 1.09 -9.98
CA LEU A 193 -2.56 0.51 -9.48
C LEU A 193 -2.74 -0.14 -8.09
N LEU A 194 -3.54 0.47 -7.23
CA LEU A 194 -3.87 -0.08 -5.91
C LEU A 194 -4.60 -1.44 -6.05
N LEU A 195 -5.56 -1.52 -6.98
CA LEU A 195 -6.24 -2.77 -7.30
C LEU A 195 -5.25 -3.85 -7.79
N CYS A 196 -4.36 -3.50 -8.72
CA CYS A 196 -3.32 -4.41 -9.20
C CYS A 196 -2.39 -4.88 -8.07
N PHE A 197 -2.03 -3.98 -7.16
CA PHE A 197 -1.23 -4.28 -5.98
C PHE A 197 -1.92 -5.30 -5.07
N TYR A 198 -3.18 -5.09 -4.70
CA TYR A 198 -3.90 -6.05 -3.86
C TYR A 198 -4.07 -7.40 -4.54
N LEU A 199 -4.39 -7.44 -5.85
CA LEU A 199 -4.45 -8.69 -6.60
C LEU A 199 -3.12 -9.46 -6.60
N ALA A 200 -2.00 -8.75 -6.70
CA ALA A 200 -0.68 -9.37 -6.61
C ALA A 200 -0.44 -10.00 -5.23
N ILE A 201 -0.85 -9.34 -4.14
CA ILE A 201 -0.72 -9.90 -2.79
C ILE A 201 -1.68 -11.08 -2.57
N VAL A 202 -2.90 -11.05 -3.12
CA VAL A 202 -3.79 -12.23 -3.13
C VAL A 202 -3.09 -13.41 -3.81
N ASN A 203 -2.49 -13.20 -4.98
CA ASN A 203 -1.74 -14.25 -5.69
C ASN A 203 -0.56 -14.78 -4.87
N LEU A 204 0.14 -13.91 -4.13
CA LEU A 204 1.18 -14.34 -3.18
C LEU A 204 0.60 -15.30 -2.15
N GLY A 205 -0.48 -14.91 -1.45
CA GLY A 205 -1.11 -15.73 -0.41
C GLY A 205 -1.75 -17.02 -0.91
N CYS A 206 -2.14 -17.11 -2.19
CA CYS A 206 -2.55 -18.38 -2.79
C CYS A 206 -1.38 -19.35 -3.00
N ARG A 207 -0.15 -18.84 -3.12
CA ARG A 207 1.06 -19.63 -3.44
C ARG A 207 2.03 -19.81 -2.27
N THR A 208 1.84 -19.12 -1.15
CA THR A 208 2.75 -19.17 0.03
C THR A 208 3.03 -20.58 0.56
N GLY A 209 2.08 -21.53 0.47
CA GLY A 209 2.33 -22.94 0.85
C GLY A 209 3.25 -23.73 -0.10
N LYS A 210 3.58 -23.18 -1.28
CA LYS A 210 4.47 -23.78 -2.29
C LYS A 210 5.81 -23.07 -2.43
N ILE A 211 5.97 -21.91 -1.80
CA ILE A 211 7.20 -21.10 -1.89
C ILE A 211 8.21 -21.66 -0.88
N ARG A 212 9.19 -22.42 -1.38
CA ARG A 212 10.37 -22.79 -0.58
C ARG A 212 11.30 -21.59 -0.52
N ILE A 213 11.48 -21.04 0.68
CA ILE A 213 12.48 -20.01 0.95
C ILE A 213 13.85 -20.60 0.60
N TRP A 214 14.47 -20.11 -0.47
CA TRP A 214 15.88 -20.40 -0.75
C TRP A 214 16.70 -19.60 0.24
N GLN A 215 17.11 -20.27 1.32
CA GLN A 215 18.10 -19.77 2.28
C GLN A 215 19.39 -19.37 1.59
#